data_AF-A0A944TRJ7-F1
#
_entry.id   AF-A0A944TRJ7-F1
#
_cell.length_a   1.000
_cell.length_b   1.000
_cell.length_c   1.000
_cell.angle_alpha   90.00
_cell.angle_beta   90.00
_cell.angle_gamma   90.00
#
_symmetry.space_group_name_H-M   'P 1'
#
loop_
_entity.id
_entity.type
_entity.pdbx_description
1 polymer ?
#
loop_
_entity_poly.entity_id
_entity_poly.type
_entity_poly.pdbx_seq_one_letter_code
_entity_poly.pdbx_strand_id
1 'polypeptide(L)'
;MKFILIVLLLSGPLLASESKIEFKSLSTKKDKLLIFYPPYANKDFFELEVGFKGDKKAWNYPYHSFVSAFLFEKSIKFSDTNVSTNHPEFSVNGAKKIKAAALGVKAGLILPTNPWFPLFAVSSLGLGKTVLHQDPWAGRNDGLVSEERLYQLELGLMYQFGDFLLRGNAYFSSTKYLSGQYHIGAGLVF
;
A
#
# COMPACT_ATOMS: atom_id res chain seq x y z
N MET A 1 17.01 -12.85 0.19
CA MET A 1 16.37 -14.19 0.19
C MET A 1 16.34 -14.89 1.54
N LYS A 2 17.35 -14.75 2.42
CA LYS A 2 17.36 -15.44 3.73
C LYS A 2 16.28 -15.00 4.73
N PHE A 3 15.77 -13.78 4.63
CA PHE A 3 14.77 -13.23 5.58
C PHE A 3 13.34 -13.74 5.36
N ILE A 4 12.94 -14.00 4.10
CA ILE A 4 11.62 -14.52 3.75
C ILE A 4 11.47 -15.98 4.21
N LEU A 5 12.56 -16.75 4.20
CA LEU A 5 12.56 -18.12 4.70
C LEU A 5 12.35 -18.19 6.22
N ILE A 6 12.86 -17.23 6.98
CA ILE A 6 12.73 -17.18 8.44
C ILE A 6 11.29 -16.87 8.86
N VAL A 7 10.58 -16.01 8.12
CA VAL A 7 9.16 -15.71 8.36
C VAL A 7 8.28 -16.92 8.03
N LEU A 8 8.58 -17.66 6.96
CA LEU A 8 7.89 -18.91 6.60
C LEU A 8 8.17 -20.06 7.58
N LEU A 9 9.39 -20.15 8.12
CA LEU A 9 9.79 -21.18 9.08
C LEU A 9 9.21 -20.92 10.49
N LEU A 10 8.97 -19.66 10.87
CA LEU A 10 8.34 -19.31 12.14
C LEU A 10 6.81 -19.51 12.13
N SER A 11 6.18 -19.66 10.96
CA SER A 11 4.76 -20.05 10.84
C SER A 11 4.52 -21.56 10.83
N GLY A 12 5.58 -22.38 10.81
CA GLY A 12 5.49 -23.84 10.67
C GLY A 12 4.91 -24.61 11.87
N PRO A 13 5.21 -24.27 13.15
CA PRO A 13 4.81 -25.12 14.26
C PRO A 13 3.56 -24.55 14.97
N LEU A 14 2.43 -24.48 14.28
CA LEU A 14 1.09 -24.33 14.90
C LEU A 14 0.03 -25.22 14.23
N LEU A 15 0.46 -26.16 13.38
CA LEU A 15 -0.39 -27.22 12.83
C LEU A 15 -0.44 -28.41 13.79
N ALA A 16 -1.11 -28.24 14.93
CA ALA A 16 -1.65 -29.35 15.72
C ALA A 16 -2.59 -28.80 16.82
N SER A 17 -3.86 -28.60 16.47
CA SER A 17 -4.96 -28.74 17.43
C SER A 17 -6.27 -28.78 16.65
N GLU A 18 -6.82 -29.97 16.52
CA GLU A 18 -8.17 -30.19 16.05
C GLU A 18 -9.14 -29.47 17.00
N SER A 19 -9.72 -28.37 16.53
CA SER A 19 -10.98 -27.87 17.08
C SER A 19 -11.94 -27.65 15.92
N LYS A 20 -13.04 -28.39 15.95
CA LYS A 20 -14.23 -28.15 15.12
C LYS A 20 -14.82 -26.80 15.55
N ILE A 21 -14.26 -25.71 15.05
CA ILE A 21 -14.87 -24.40 15.14
C ILE A 21 -15.86 -24.31 13.99
N GLU A 22 -17.14 -24.45 14.30
CA GLU A 22 -18.21 -24.08 13.38
C GLU A 22 -18.14 -22.57 13.11
N PHE A 23 -17.50 -22.21 12.00
CA PHE A 23 -17.58 -20.86 11.45
C PHE A 23 -19.01 -20.62 10.96
N LYS A 24 -19.83 -20.04 11.86
CA LYS A 24 -21.19 -19.59 11.57
C LYS A 24 -21.17 -18.59 10.41
N SER A 25 -21.78 -19.02 9.31
CA SER A 25 -22.07 -18.35 8.03
C SER A 25 -20.97 -17.46 7.43
N LEU A 26 -20.29 -18.02 6.42
CA LEU A 26 -19.71 -17.24 5.33
C LEU A 26 -20.77 -16.32 4.72
N SER A 27 -20.70 -15.04 5.07
CA SER A 27 -21.37 -13.96 4.36
C SER A 27 -20.66 -13.77 3.03
N THR A 28 -21.31 -14.08 1.92
CA THR A 28 -20.84 -13.76 0.55
C THR A 28 -20.91 -12.27 0.23
N LYS A 29 -21.05 -11.38 1.23
CA LYS A 29 -21.05 -9.93 1.03
C LYS A 29 -19.63 -9.51 0.64
N LYS A 30 -19.53 -8.84 -0.50
CA LYS A 30 -18.33 -8.09 -0.85
C LYS A 30 -18.27 -6.91 0.11
N ASP A 31 -17.37 -6.96 1.07
CA ASP A 31 -17.12 -5.81 1.94
C ASP A 31 -16.38 -4.74 1.15
N LYS A 32 -16.76 -3.48 1.31
CA LYS A 32 -16.01 -2.34 0.78
C LYS A 32 -14.86 -2.04 1.72
N LEU A 33 -13.75 -1.59 1.15
CA LEU A 33 -12.57 -1.15 1.86
C LEU A 33 -12.36 0.33 1.58
N LEU A 34 -12.16 1.11 2.65
CA LEU A 34 -11.67 2.47 2.57
C LEU A 34 -10.43 2.54 3.46
N ILE A 35 -9.26 2.84 2.88
CA ILE A 35 -8.01 2.96 3.65
C ILE A 35 -7.40 4.32 3.39
N PHE A 36 -6.97 4.96 4.47
CA PHE A 36 -6.37 6.27 4.45
C PHE A 36 -4.99 6.25 5.13
N TYR A 37 -3.99 6.79 4.45
CA TYR A 37 -2.62 6.94 4.93
C TYR A 37 -2.33 8.42 5.14
N PRO A 38 -2.49 8.92 6.37
CA PRO A 38 -2.42 10.35 6.61
C PRO A 38 -0.99 10.87 6.67
N PRO A 39 -0.75 12.14 6.27
CA PRO A 39 0.57 12.76 6.33
C PRO A 39 1.08 13.01 7.75
N TYR A 40 0.22 13.02 8.77
CA TYR A 40 0.66 13.12 10.17
C TYR A 40 1.39 11.85 10.64
N ALA A 41 0.96 10.67 10.15
CA ALA A 41 1.62 9.40 10.45
C ALA A 41 2.77 9.12 9.45
N ASN A 42 2.65 9.67 8.23
CA ASN A 42 3.58 9.47 7.13
C ASN A 42 4.05 10.83 6.64
N LYS A 43 5.07 11.41 7.29
CA LYS A 43 5.56 12.74 6.94
C LYS A 43 5.83 12.80 5.43
N ASP A 44 5.24 13.80 4.77
CA ASP A 44 5.37 14.03 3.33
C ASP A 44 4.66 12.98 2.43
N PHE A 45 3.75 12.14 2.94
CA PHE A 45 3.00 11.13 2.16
C PHE A 45 1.51 11.10 2.53
N PHE A 46 0.66 11.05 1.50
CA PHE A 46 -0.79 10.89 1.60
C PHE A 46 -1.21 9.80 0.63
N GLU A 47 -2.01 8.82 1.06
CA GLU A 47 -2.66 7.86 0.16
C GLU A 47 -4.11 7.61 0.59
N LEU A 48 -5.00 7.51 -0.40
CA LEU A 48 -6.38 7.08 -0.25
C LEU A 48 -6.62 5.85 -1.12
N GLU A 49 -7.15 4.80 -0.52
CA GLU A 49 -7.55 3.57 -1.20
C GLU A 49 -9.05 3.35 -1.05
N VAL A 50 -9.71 2.99 -2.16
CA VAL A 50 -11.11 2.54 -2.17
C VAL A 50 -11.18 1.22 -2.92
N GLY A 51 -11.74 0.19 -2.28
CA GLY A 51 -11.74 -1.14 -2.85
C GLY A 51 -12.83 -2.06 -2.35
N PHE A 52 -12.69 -3.33 -2.71
CA PHE A 52 -13.60 -4.40 -2.35
C PHE A 52 -12.78 -5.60 -1.89
N LYS A 53 -13.21 -6.20 -0.77
CA LYS A 53 -12.73 -7.45 -0.20
C LYS A 53 -13.69 -8.58 -0.56
N GLY A 54 -13.16 -9.76 -0.81
CA GLY A 54 -13.94 -10.98 -1.00
C GLY A 54 -13.30 -12.17 -0.31
N ASP A 55 -14.14 -12.99 0.31
CA ASP A 55 -13.72 -14.19 1.02
C ASP A 55 -13.39 -15.32 0.06
N LYS A 56 -12.27 -16.00 0.32
CA LYS A 56 -11.77 -17.10 -0.48
C LYS A 56 -11.17 -18.20 0.42
N LYS A 57 -10.98 -19.37 -0.15
CA LYS A 57 -10.32 -20.51 0.48
C LYS A 57 -9.39 -21.19 -0.51
N ALA A 58 -8.17 -21.50 -0.09
CA ALA A 58 -7.21 -22.29 -0.85
C ALA A 58 -6.70 -23.41 0.06
N TRP A 59 -6.84 -24.67 -0.36
CA TRP A 59 -6.42 -25.86 0.41
C TRP A 59 -6.87 -25.81 1.89
N ASN A 60 -8.16 -25.49 2.11
CA ASN A 60 -8.80 -25.31 3.41
C ASN A 60 -8.31 -24.14 4.27
N TYR A 61 -7.34 -23.35 3.81
CA TYR A 61 -6.90 -22.14 4.50
C TYR A 61 -7.76 -20.94 4.07
N PRO A 62 -8.49 -20.27 4.99
CA PRO A 62 -9.29 -19.10 4.68
C PRO A 62 -8.39 -17.88 4.43
N TYR A 63 -8.72 -17.11 3.41
CA TYR A 63 -8.06 -15.83 3.12
C TYR A 63 -9.04 -14.83 2.51
N HIS A 64 -8.71 -13.55 2.57
CA HIS A 64 -9.44 -12.54 1.82
C HIS A 64 -8.61 -12.06 0.64
N SER A 65 -9.22 -12.01 -0.54
CA SER A 65 -8.67 -11.29 -1.69
C SER A 65 -9.24 -9.89 -1.73
N PHE A 66 -8.49 -8.90 -2.19
CA PHE A 66 -9.02 -7.56 -2.42
C PHE A 66 -8.53 -6.95 -3.73
N VAL A 67 -9.32 -6.01 -4.23
CA VAL A 67 -8.96 -5.10 -5.32
C VAL A 67 -9.32 -3.69 -4.89
N SER A 68 -8.43 -2.73 -5.11
CA SER A 68 -8.66 -1.32 -4.76
C SER A 68 -8.10 -0.39 -5.84
N ALA A 69 -8.72 0.76 -6.00
CA ALA A 69 -8.11 1.92 -6.64
C ALA A 69 -7.39 2.74 -5.56
N PHE A 70 -6.25 3.33 -5.91
CA PHE A 70 -5.50 4.19 -5.01
C PHE A 70 -5.14 5.51 -5.68
N LEU A 71 -5.11 6.56 -4.87
CA LEU A 71 -4.59 7.88 -5.22
C LEU A 71 -3.62 8.29 -4.11
N PHE A 72 -2.39 8.66 -4.45
CA PHE A 72 -1.43 9.16 -3.47
C PHE A 72 -0.70 10.41 -3.95
N GLU A 73 -0.23 11.20 -2.98
CA GLU A 73 0.69 12.31 -3.16
C GLU A 73 1.88 12.13 -2.22
N LYS A 74 3.08 12.45 -2.69
CA LYS A 74 4.30 12.44 -1.89
C LYS A 74 5.17 13.66 -2.19
N SER A 75 5.58 14.37 -1.15
CA SER A 75 6.60 15.41 -1.26
C SER A 75 7.99 14.80 -1.19
N ILE A 76 8.85 15.15 -2.15
CA ILE A 76 10.18 14.59 -2.33
C ILE A 76 11.18 15.74 -2.38
N LYS A 77 12.36 15.55 -1.78
CA LYS A 77 13.47 16.50 -1.95
C LYS A 77 14.08 16.28 -3.33
N PHE A 78 14.35 17.37 -4.03
CA PHE A 78 14.91 17.31 -5.38
C PHE A 78 16.20 16.45 -5.46
N SER A 79 17.06 16.52 -4.43
CA SER A 79 18.28 15.72 -4.29
C SER A 79 18.09 14.21 -4.40
N ASP A 80 16.91 13.71 -4.08
CA ASP A 80 16.66 12.28 -3.89
C ASP A 80 16.11 11.61 -5.17
N THR A 81 16.05 12.35 -6.28
CA THR A 81 15.24 11.96 -7.45
C THR A 81 16.05 11.35 -8.58
N ASN A 82 17.39 11.50 -8.60
CA ASN A 82 18.29 11.07 -9.68
C ASN A 82 17.83 11.48 -11.09
N VAL A 83 16.94 12.48 -11.21
CA VAL A 83 16.45 12.98 -12.50
C VAL A 83 17.59 13.78 -13.13
N SER A 84 18.09 13.30 -14.27
CA SER A 84 19.16 13.95 -15.01
C SER A 84 18.70 15.33 -15.47
N THR A 85 19.47 16.37 -15.13
CA THR A 85 19.26 17.78 -15.49
C THR A 85 19.51 18.08 -16.97
N ASN A 86 19.33 17.10 -17.87
CA ASN A 86 19.55 17.27 -19.31
C ASN A 86 18.45 18.07 -20.02
N HIS A 87 17.46 18.57 -19.28
CA HIS A 87 16.55 19.58 -19.79
C HIS A 87 17.04 20.98 -19.37
N PRO A 88 17.54 21.81 -20.31
CA PRO A 88 18.21 23.08 -20.01
C PRO A 88 17.29 24.17 -19.45
N GLU A 89 15.98 23.94 -19.34
CA GLU A 89 15.02 24.85 -18.70
C GLU A 89 14.81 24.55 -17.20
N PHE A 90 15.44 23.50 -16.66
CA PHE A 90 15.26 23.05 -15.27
C PHE A 90 16.36 23.55 -14.33
N SER A 91 16.92 24.75 -14.58
CA SER A 91 17.46 25.56 -13.49
C SER A 91 16.28 26.09 -12.69
N VAL A 92 15.70 25.20 -11.88
CA VAL A 92 14.52 25.50 -11.09
C VAL A 92 14.86 26.62 -10.13
N ASN A 93 14.14 27.73 -10.24
CA ASN A 93 14.17 28.91 -9.37
C ASN A 93 13.99 28.53 -7.87
N GLY A 94 15.03 28.01 -7.22
CA GLY A 94 15.05 27.77 -5.78
C GLY A 94 14.03 26.76 -5.22
N ALA A 95 13.36 25.93 -6.04
CA ALA A 95 12.38 24.98 -5.53
C ALA A 95 13.07 23.87 -4.72
N LYS A 96 12.85 23.88 -3.39
CA LYS A 96 13.45 22.93 -2.44
C LYS A 96 12.72 21.58 -2.38
N LYS A 97 11.53 21.48 -2.99
CA LYS A 97 10.65 20.31 -2.95
C LYS A 97 9.99 20.11 -4.31
N ILE A 98 9.78 18.85 -4.69
CA ILE A 98 8.94 18.43 -5.81
C ILE A 98 7.90 17.46 -5.29
N LYS A 99 6.79 17.30 -6.00
CA LYS A 99 5.72 16.40 -5.59
C LYS A 99 5.52 15.30 -6.62
N ALA A 100 5.46 14.06 -6.15
CA ALA A 100 4.97 12.94 -6.93
C ALA A 100 3.49 12.71 -6.62
N ALA A 101 2.68 12.49 -7.64
CA ALA A 101 1.31 12.02 -7.50
C ALA A 101 1.12 10.76 -8.33
N ALA A 102 0.33 9.82 -7.84
CA ALA A 102 0.00 8.62 -8.61
C ALA A 102 -1.45 8.20 -8.44
N LEU A 103 -1.99 7.64 -9.51
CA LEU A 103 -3.31 7.03 -9.58
C LEU A 103 -3.15 5.63 -10.16
N GLY A 104 -3.77 4.64 -9.52
CA GLY A 104 -3.66 3.27 -9.98
C GLY A 104 -4.67 2.33 -9.36
N VAL A 105 -4.43 1.05 -9.60
CA VAL A 105 -5.19 -0.06 -9.05
C VAL A 105 -4.23 -1.07 -8.43
N LYS A 106 -4.67 -1.73 -7.37
CA LYS A 106 -3.93 -2.82 -6.75
C LYS A 106 -4.83 -3.98 -6.37
N ALA A 107 -4.25 -5.16 -6.43
CA ALA A 107 -4.89 -6.40 -6.01
C ALA A 107 -4.00 -7.11 -5.00
N GLY A 108 -4.60 -7.77 -4.02
CA GLY A 108 -3.84 -8.36 -2.94
C GLY A 108 -4.57 -9.43 -2.16
N LEU A 109 -3.86 -9.95 -1.16
CA LEU A 109 -4.29 -11.00 -0.27
C LEU A 109 -4.15 -10.52 1.19
N ILE A 110 -5.09 -10.93 2.01
CA ILE A 110 -5.13 -10.72 3.46
C ILE A 110 -5.22 -12.11 4.09
N LEU A 111 -4.15 -12.52 4.76
CA LEU A 111 -3.97 -13.86 5.32
C LEU A 111 -4.08 -13.80 6.85
N PRO A 112 -4.96 -14.58 7.49
CA PRO A 112 -5.07 -14.61 8.94
C PRO A 112 -3.81 -15.21 9.57
N THR A 113 -3.06 -14.40 10.31
CA THR A 113 -1.82 -14.88 10.95
C THR A 113 -2.08 -15.75 12.18
N ASN A 114 -3.22 -15.55 12.85
CA ASN A 114 -3.59 -16.24 14.06
C ASN A 114 -5.13 -16.36 14.14
N PRO A 115 -5.69 -17.52 14.53
CA PRO A 115 -7.14 -17.69 14.66
C PRO A 115 -7.77 -16.92 15.83
N TRP A 116 -7.02 -16.56 16.86
CA TRP A 116 -7.55 -15.91 18.08
C TRP A 116 -7.34 -14.40 18.11
N PHE A 117 -6.52 -13.86 17.20
CA PHE A 117 -6.16 -12.45 17.18
C PHE A 117 -6.36 -11.90 15.76
N PRO A 118 -7.08 -10.78 15.56
CA PRO A 118 -7.46 -10.26 14.24
C PRO A 118 -6.29 -9.53 13.57
N LEU A 119 -5.15 -10.21 13.49
CA LEU A 119 -3.93 -9.79 12.82
C LEU A 119 -3.77 -10.55 11.52
N PHE A 120 -3.55 -9.82 10.44
CA PHE A 120 -3.47 -10.35 9.11
C PHE A 120 -2.17 -9.93 8.45
N ALA A 121 -1.55 -10.84 7.70
CA ALA A 121 -0.49 -10.50 6.79
C ALA A 121 -1.12 -10.02 5.48
N VAL A 122 -0.64 -8.90 4.95
CA VAL A 122 -1.16 -8.30 3.72
C VAL A 122 -0.05 -8.26 2.69
N SER A 123 -0.37 -8.70 1.48
CA SER A 123 0.47 -8.49 0.31
C SER A 123 -0.35 -7.95 -0.85
N SER A 124 0.20 -7.02 -1.62
CA SER A 124 -0.49 -6.45 -2.78
C SER A 124 0.47 -6.15 -3.93
N LEU A 125 -0.04 -6.22 -5.14
CA LEU A 125 0.60 -5.74 -6.36
C LEU A 125 -0.23 -4.61 -6.94
N GLY A 126 0.41 -3.47 -7.19
CA GLY A 126 -0.18 -2.27 -7.75
C GLY A 126 0.38 -1.94 -9.13
N LEU A 127 -0.48 -1.39 -9.99
CA LEU A 127 -0.13 -0.82 -11.28
C LEU A 127 -0.81 0.54 -11.44
N GLY A 128 -0.11 1.51 -12.00
CA GLY A 128 -0.65 2.84 -12.17
C GLY A 128 0.21 3.76 -13.01
N LYS A 129 -0.13 5.04 -12.97
CA LYS A 129 0.67 6.12 -13.52
C LYS A 129 1.13 7.02 -12.39
N THR A 130 2.39 7.43 -12.43
CA THR A 130 2.95 8.43 -11.53
C THR A 130 3.45 9.62 -12.34
N VAL A 131 3.24 10.80 -11.80
CA VAL A 131 3.69 12.07 -12.36
C VAL A 131 4.52 12.82 -11.32
N LEU A 132 5.57 13.49 -11.78
CA LEU A 132 6.45 14.30 -10.94
C LEU A 132 6.31 15.76 -11.36
N HIS A 133 5.89 16.61 -10.42
CA HIS A 133 5.64 18.03 -10.64
C HIS A 133 6.50 18.89 -9.72
N GLN A 134 6.84 20.09 -10.17
CA GLN A 134 7.56 21.06 -9.34
C GLN A 134 6.66 21.64 -8.23
N ASP A 135 5.42 22.03 -8.55
CA ASP A 135 4.45 22.55 -7.59
C ASP A 135 2.99 22.38 -8.07
N PRO A 136 2.32 21.25 -7.74
CA PRO A 136 1.04 20.88 -8.34
C PRO A 136 -0.18 21.60 -7.75
N TRP A 137 -0.02 22.51 -6.78
CA TRP A 137 -1.15 23.25 -6.20
C TRP A 137 -1.16 24.70 -6.66
N ALA A 138 -1.87 24.96 -7.76
CA ALA A 138 -2.25 26.29 -8.25
C ALA A 138 -1.08 27.28 -8.50
N GLY A 139 0.14 26.78 -8.70
CA GLY A 139 1.31 27.60 -9.02
C GLY A 139 1.39 28.01 -10.48
N ARG A 140 2.03 29.15 -10.76
CA ARG A 140 2.43 29.57 -12.13
C ARG A 140 3.44 28.63 -12.80
N ASN A 141 3.98 27.64 -12.07
CA ASN A 141 5.07 26.76 -12.47
C ASN A 141 4.67 25.28 -12.35
N ASP A 142 3.57 24.88 -12.99
CA ASP A 142 3.13 23.47 -13.08
C ASP A 142 3.92 22.71 -14.16
N GLY A 143 5.24 22.63 -13.99
CA GLY A 143 6.12 21.93 -14.90
C GLY A 143 6.13 20.43 -14.63
N LEU A 144 5.61 19.64 -15.58
CA LEU A 144 5.79 18.18 -15.59
C LEU A 144 7.28 17.86 -15.74
N VAL A 145 7.84 17.16 -14.76
CA VAL A 145 9.24 16.71 -14.76
C VAL A 145 9.38 15.34 -15.41
N SER A 146 8.50 14.40 -15.04
CA SER A 146 8.50 13.03 -15.55
C SER A 146 7.11 12.40 -15.41
N GLU A 147 6.74 11.56 -16.35
CA GLU A 147 5.60 10.64 -16.27
C GLU A 147 6.11 9.22 -16.46
N GLU A 148 5.80 8.34 -15.52
CA GLU A 148 6.26 6.95 -15.54
C GLU A 148 5.11 5.98 -15.22
N ARG A 149 5.26 4.74 -15.69
CA ARG A 149 4.42 3.64 -15.20
C ARG A 149 4.89 3.25 -13.81
N LEU A 150 3.94 3.09 -12.91
CA LEU A 150 4.17 2.65 -11.55
C LEU A 150 3.87 1.16 -11.44
N TYR A 151 4.85 0.38 -10.97
CA TYR A 151 4.64 -0.98 -10.46
C TYR A 151 5.00 -0.99 -8.98
N GLN A 152 4.14 -1.58 -8.18
CA GLN A 152 4.22 -1.51 -6.72
C GLN A 152 4.00 -2.88 -6.09
N LEU A 153 4.79 -3.19 -5.09
CA LEU A 153 4.62 -4.33 -4.20
C LEU A 153 4.48 -3.78 -2.77
N GLU A 154 3.43 -4.19 -2.07
CA GLU A 154 3.25 -3.87 -0.66
C GLU A 154 3.27 -5.15 0.17
N LEU A 155 3.93 -5.09 1.31
CA LEU A 155 3.94 -6.16 2.31
C LEU A 155 3.70 -5.54 3.68
N GLY A 156 2.79 -6.09 4.47
CA GLY A 156 2.45 -5.47 5.75
C GLY A 156 1.62 -6.33 6.68
N LEU A 157 1.20 -5.69 7.75
CA LEU A 157 0.29 -6.23 8.76
C LEU A 157 -0.96 -5.36 8.83
N MET A 158 -2.10 -6.00 9.03
CA MET A 158 -3.38 -5.34 9.26
C MET A 158 -3.97 -5.87 10.56
N TYR A 159 -4.43 -4.97 11.42
CA TYR A 159 -5.18 -5.29 12.63
C TYR A 159 -6.60 -4.80 12.47
N GLN A 160 -7.59 -5.66 12.70
CA GLN A 160 -9.01 -5.32 12.55
C GLN A 160 -9.71 -5.30 13.92
N PHE A 161 -10.47 -4.23 14.19
CA PHE A 161 -11.31 -4.09 15.39
C PHE A 161 -12.72 -3.64 14.97
N GLY A 162 -13.65 -4.60 14.90
CA GLY A 162 -14.99 -4.37 14.33
C GLY A 162 -14.89 -3.99 12.85
N ASP A 163 -15.49 -2.85 12.50
CA ASP A 163 -15.45 -2.28 11.14
C ASP A 163 -14.19 -1.44 10.88
N PHE A 164 -13.37 -1.18 11.90
CA PHE A 164 -12.14 -0.40 11.77
C PHE A 164 -10.93 -1.29 11.50
N LEU A 165 -9.99 -0.78 10.71
CA LEU A 165 -8.69 -1.45 10.48
C LEU A 165 -7.53 -0.47 10.68
N LEU A 166 -6.44 -0.99 11.21
CA LEU A 166 -5.11 -0.35 11.21
C LEU A 166 -4.20 -1.18 10.32
N ARG A 167 -3.42 -0.51 9.47
CA ARG A 167 -2.56 -1.19 8.49
C ARG A 167 -1.18 -0.56 8.46
N GLY A 168 -0.14 -1.37 8.64
CA GLY A 168 1.26 -0.95 8.48
C GLY A 168 1.91 -1.74 7.36
N ASN A 169 2.41 -1.08 6.31
CA ASN A 169 3.05 -1.75 5.19
C ASN A 169 4.41 -1.15 4.83
N ALA A 170 5.28 -1.99 4.27
CA ALA A 170 6.43 -1.61 3.49
C ALA A 170 6.07 -1.56 2.00
N TYR A 171 6.53 -0.51 1.32
CA TYR A 171 6.28 -0.23 -0.09
C TYR A 171 7.55 -0.39 -0.89
N PHE A 172 7.46 -1.17 -1.97
CA PHE A 172 8.52 -1.35 -2.95
C PHE A 172 7.97 -0.93 -4.31
N SER A 173 8.64 0.01 -4.96
CA SER A 173 8.18 0.57 -6.23
C SER A 173 9.27 0.47 -7.31
N SER A 174 8.85 0.32 -8.57
CA SER A 174 9.72 0.47 -9.75
C SER A 174 10.33 1.87 -9.85
N THR A 175 9.64 2.86 -9.29
CA THR A 175 10.04 4.25 -9.30
C THR A 175 10.87 4.55 -8.07
N LYS A 176 12.17 4.84 -8.25
CA LYS A 176 13.15 4.98 -7.16
C LYS A 176 12.71 5.97 -6.08
N TYR A 177 12.14 7.11 -6.48
CA TYR A 177 11.70 8.16 -5.57
C TYR A 177 10.44 7.79 -4.75
N LEU A 178 9.81 6.65 -5.04
CA LEU A 178 8.66 6.08 -4.32
C LEU A 178 9.01 4.81 -3.54
N SER A 179 10.21 4.24 -3.71
CA SER A 179 10.56 2.92 -3.19
C SER A 179 11.13 2.96 -1.78
N GLY A 180 10.97 1.87 -1.02
CA GLY A 180 11.66 1.64 0.25
C GLY A 180 11.04 2.38 1.45
N GLN A 181 9.73 2.58 1.44
CA GLN A 181 9.05 3.35 2.49
C GLN A 181 8.17 2.48 3.36
N TYR A 182 8.04 2.86 4.63
CA TYR A 182 7.10 2.27 5.56
C TYR A 182 5.97 3.27 5.77
N HIS A 183 4.73 2.79 5.65
CA HIS A 183 3.54 3.61 5.81
C HIS A 183 2.57 2.98 6.79
N ILE A 184 1.96 3.84 7.61
CA ILE A 184 0.91 3.48 8.56
C ILE A 184 -0.37 4.15 8.09
N GLY A 185 -1.41 3.35 7.90
CA GLY A 185 -2.73 3.78 7.51
C GLY A 185 -3.80 3.26 8.47
N ALA A 186 -4.96 3.89 8.41
CA ALA A 186 -6.16 3.48 9.10
C ALA A 186 -7.31 3.41 8.09
N GLY A 187 -8.30 2.56 8.32
CA GLY A 187 -9.39 2.37 7.37
C GLY A 187 -10.65 1.80 7.98
N LEU A 188 -11.61 1.55 7.10
CA LEU A 188 -12.93 1.00 7.40
C LEU A 188 -13.25 -0.15 6.44
N VAL A 189 -13.97 -1.13 6.97
CA VAL A 189 -14.60 -2.25 6.26
C VAL A 189 -16.11 -2.13 6.45
N PHE A 190 -16.91 -2.05 5.37
CA PHE A 190 -18.37 -1.86 5.45
C PHE A 190 -19.15 -2.35 4.23
#